data_AF-A0A1B6FNH9-F1
#
_entry.id   AF-A0A1B6FNH9-F1
#
_cell.length_a   1.000
_cell.length_b   1.000
_cell.length_c   1.000
_cell.angle_alpha   90.00
_cell.angle_beta   90.00
_cell.angle_gamma   90.00
#
_symmetry.space_group_name_H-M   'P 1'
#
loop_
_entity.id
_entity.type
_entity.pdbx_description
1 polymer ?
#
loop_
_entity_poly.entity_id
_entity_poly.type
_entity_poly.pdbx_seq_one_letter_code
_entity_poly.pdbx_strand_id
1 'polypeptide(L)'
;QVDMWTAKAEGCRCSFDLSRQDCACCVKEGGCQCGLHSPNRCSQCGIHQYCNNMCNITLSSRNLYEKSRKSHGQIKSPSVEGPAFCWYRLLPDSGQRVEIQIYRLVSVGRFNG
;
A
#
# COMPACT_ATOMS: atom_id res chain seq x y z
N GLN A 1 -2.07 -7.70 8.27
CA GLN A 1 -2.66 -6.59 9.06
C GLN A 1 -3.82 -6.02 8.26
N VAL A 2 -5.00 -5.88 8.86
CA VAL A 2 -6.13 -5.19 8.22
C VAL A 2 -5.85 -3.69 8.25
N ASP A 3 -6.01 -3.02 7.12
CA ASP A 3 -5.72 -1.60 6.96
C ASP A 3 -6.62 -0.96 5.88
N MET A 4 -6.34 0.31 5.53
CA MET A 4 -7.09 1.05 4.51
C MET A 4 -7.23 0.32 3.16
N TRP A 5 -6.27 -0.55 2.81
CA TRP A 5 -6.26 -1.26 1.52
C TRP A 5 -6.56 -2.75 1.66
N THR A 6 -6.29 -3.33 2.84
CA THR A 6 -6.41 -4.75 3.15
C THR A 6 -7.68 -5.00 3.95
N ALA A 7 -8.73 -5.52 3.29
CA ALA A 7 -10.00 -5.85 3.94
C ALA A 7 -9.92 -7.15 4.74
N LYS A 8 -9.22 -8.17 4.21
CA LYS A 8 -8.88 -9.41 4.93
C LYS A 8 -7.46 -9.83 4.58
N ALA A 9 -6.75 -10.39 5.54
CA ALA A 9 -5.38 -10.84 5.34
C ALA A 9 -5.28 -12.05 4.40
N GLU A 10 -6.30 -12.90 4.34
CA GLU A 10 -6.34 -14.13 3.53
C GLU A 10 -7.78 -14.43 3.08
N GLY A 11 -7.95 -15.41 2.18
CA GLY A 11 -9.26 -15.89 1.70
C GLY A 11 -9.65 -15.37 0.32
N CYS A 12 -8.76 -14.67 -0.38
CA CYS A 12 -8.95 -14.27 -1.76
C CYS A 12 -7.95 -14.96 -2.69
N ARG A 13 -8.37 -15.14 -3.95
CA ARG A 13 -7.51 -15.67 -5.01
C ARG A 13 -6.29 -14.77 -5.21
N CYS A 14 -5.11 -15.37 -5.34
CA CYS A 14 -3.88 -14.62 -5.56
C CYS A 14 -3.82 -14.08 -7.00
N SER A 15 -3.38 -12.83 -7.16
CA SER A 15 -3.23 -12.19 -8.48
C SER A 15 -2.08 -12.77 -9.31
N PHE A 16 -1.10 -13.38 -8.65
CA PHE A 16 0.09 -14.00 -9.25
C PHE A 16 -0.02 -15.52 -9.40
N ASP A 17 -1.02 -16.15 -8.77
CA ASP A 17 -1.26 -17.59 -8.85
C ASP A 17 -2.76 -17.88 -8.65
N LEU A 18 -3.46 -18.16 -9.74
CA LEU A 18 -4.91 -18.34 -9.72
C LEU A 18 -5.36 -19.63 -9.02
N SER A 19 -4.44 -20.58 -8.77
CA SER A 19 -4.73 -21.81 -8.02
C SER A 19 -4.80 -21.56 -6.51
N ARG A 20 -4.14 -20.51 -6.03
CA ARG A 20 -4.06 -20.16 -4.61
C ARG A 20 -5.19 -19.23 -4.17
N GLN A 21 -5.65 -19.42 -2.93
CA GLN A 21 -6.74 -18.64 -2.30
C GLN A 21 -6.36 -18.09 -0.92
N ASP A 22 -5.08 -18.16 -0.58
CA ASP A 22 -4.50 -17.70 0.68
C ASP A 22 -3.93 -16.28 0.56
N CYS A 23 -4.42 -15.47 -0.39
CA CYS A 23 -4.01 -14.07 -0.52
C CYS A 23 -5.01 -13.11 0.11
N ALA A 24 -4.54 -11.90 0.38
CA ALA A 24 -5.35 -10.84 0.93
C ALA A 24 -6.51 -10.46 0.03
N CYS A 25 -7.65 -10.20 0.68
CA CYS A 25 -8.78 -9.54 0.05
C CYS A 25 -8.58 -8.03 0.16
N CYS A 26 -8.41 -7.37 -0.99
CA CYS A 26 -8.23 -5.93 -1.04
C CYS A 26 -9.55 -5.18 -1.07
N VAL A 27 -9.55 -3.94 -0.58
CA VAL A 27 -10.66 -3.02 -0.76
C VAL A 27 -10.88 -2.82 -2.26
N LYS A 28 -12.11 -3.08 -2.74
CA LYS A 28 -12.46 -3.04 -4.17
C LYS A 28 -12.10 -1.70 -4.82
N GLU A 29 -12.21 -0.61 -4.08
CA GLU A 29 -11.86 0.71 -4.56
C GLU A 29 -10.41 1.05 -4.29
N GLY A 30 -9.56 0.73 -5.27
CA GLY A 30 -8.18 1.21 -5.30
C GLY A 30 -7.18 0.37 -4.52
N GLY A 31 -7.59 -0.76 -3.93
CA GLY A 31 -6.69 -1.72 -3.30
C GLY A 31 -6.22 -2.81 -4.27
N CYS A 32 -4.90 -3.08 -4.28
CA CYS A 32 -4.25 -4.11 -5.08
C CYS A 32 -3.36 -5.00 -4.19
N GLN A 33 -3.30 -6.30 -4.51
CA GLN A 33 -2.47 -7.27 -3.77
C GLN A 33 -0.98 -6.97 -3.98
N CYS A 34 -0.18 -7.14 -2.94
CA CYS A 34 1.25 -6.83 -2.92
C CYS A 34 2.14 -7.89 -3.63
N GLY A 35 1.57 -8.97 -4.14
CA GLY A 35 2.30 -10.03 -4.84
C GLY A 35 2.90 -11.10 -3.92
N LEU A 36 3.71 -11.98 -4.52
CA LEU A 36 4.22 -13.22 -3.90
C LEU A 36 4.96 -13.01 -2.57
N HIS A 37 5.72 -11.92 -2.44
CA HIS A 37 6.52 -11.65 -1.24
C HIS A 37 5.73 -11.04 -0.08
N SER A 38 4.49 -10.62 -0.34
CA SER A 38 3.55 -10.10 0.67
C SER A 38 2.12 -10.53 0.32
N PRO A 39 1.83 -11.85 0.28
CA PRO A 39 0.55 -12.36 -0.22
C PRO A 39 -0.62 -11.92 0.68
N ASN A 40 -0.34 -11.70 1.97
CA ASN A 40 -1.32 -11.39 2.99
C ASN A 40 -1.54 -9.88 3.20
N ARG A 41 -1.20 -9.08 2.19
CA ARG A 41 -1.27 -7.62 2.25
C ARG A 41 -1.74 -7.02 0.94
N CYS A 42 -2.47 -5.92 1.06
CA CYS A 42 -2.83 -5.03 -0.02
C CYS A 42 -2.20 -3.65 0.19
N SER A 43 -2.17 -2.89 -0.89
CA SER A 43 -1.81 -1.47 -0.88
C SER A 43 -2.59 -0.73 -1.96
N GLN A 44 -2.36 0.56 -2.11
CA GLN A 44 -2.94 1.32 -3.19
C GLN A 44 -2.46 0.81 -4.56
N CYS A 45 -3.40 0.58 -5.46
CA CYS A 45 -3.12 0.29 -6.86
C CYS A 45 -2.25 1.40 -7.48
N GLY A 46 -1.24 0.99 -8.24
CA GLY A 46 -0.22 1.89 -8.80
C GLY A 46 1.09 1.91 -8.00
N ILE A 47 1.07 1.54 -6.72
CA ILE A 47 2.28 1.43 -5.87
C ILE A 47 2.45 0.07 -5.17
N HIS A 48 1.53 -0.86 -5.40
CA HIS A 48 1.56 -2.22 -4.86
C HIS A 48 2.81 -3.05 -5.14
N GLN A 49 3.50 -2.79 -6.25
CA GLN A 49 4.78 -3.39 -6.55
C GLN A 49 5.87 -3.03 -5.51
N TYR A 50 5.68 -1.93 -4.76
CA TYR A 50 6.62 -1.46 -3.76
C TYR A 50 6.26 -1.88 -2.32
N CYS A 51 5.29 -2.78 -2.12
CA CYS A 51 4.87 -3.16 -0.77
C CYS A 51 5.99 -3.67 0.15
N ASN A 52 6.97 -4.40 -0.41
CA ASN A 52 8.11 -4.94 0.34
C ASN A 52 9.24 -3.92 0.48
N ASN A 53 9.37 -3.01 -0.48
CA ASN A 53 10.44 -2.02 -0.53
C ASN A 53 9.90 -0.68 -1.03
N MET A 54 9.21 0.04 -0.14
CA MET A 54 8.62 1.35 -0.40
C MET A 54 9.68 2.43 -0.18
N CYS A 55 10.68 2.52 -1.07
CA CYS A 55 11.83 3.40 -0.91
C CYS A 55 12.43 3.82 -2.26
N ASN A 56 12.92 5.06 -2.37
CA ASN A 56 13.49 5.61 -3.60
C ASN A 56 12.54 5.54 -4.79
N ILE A 57 11.29 5.96 -4.56
CA ILE A 57 10.22 5.88 -5.55
C ILE A 57 9.68 7.26 -5.93
N THR A 58 9.06 7.32 -7.11
CA THR A 58 8.30 8.47 -7.56
C THR A 58 6.80 8.17 -7.47
N LEU A 59 6.06 9.07 -6.84
CA LEU A 59 4.62 9.00 -6.67
C LEU A 59 3.98 10.10 -7.52
N SER A 60 3.47 9.70 -8.69
CA SER A 60 2.71 10.57 -9.58
C SER A 60 1.24 10.55 -9.21
N SER A 61 0.66 11.72 -8.92
CA SER A 61 -0.77 11.83 -8.61
C SER A 61 -1.65 11.32 -9.76
N ARG A 62 -1.25 11.60 -11.01
CA ARG A 62 -1.92 11.11 -12.22
C ARG A 62 -1.94 9.59 -12.26
N ASN A 63 -0.79 8.94 -12.11
CA ASN A 63 -0.71 7.47 -12.17
C ASN A 63 -1.48 6.83 -11.01
N LEU A 64 -1.34 7.37 -9.80
CA LEU A 64 -2.09 6.91 -8.62
C LEU A 64 -3.59 7.01 -8.84
N TYR A 65 -4.08 8.12 -9.38
CA TYR A 65 -5.49 8.31 -9.68
C TYR A 65 -5.97 7.37 -10.78
N GLU A 66 -5.23 7.22 -11.88
CA GLU A 66 -5.57 6.31 -12.98
C GLU A 66 -5.67 4.85 -12.51
N LYS A 67 -4.80 4.43 -11.58
CA LYS A 67 -4.73 3.04 -11.10
C LYS A 67 -5.64 2.75 -9.91
N SER A 68 -5.86 3.72 -9.02
CA SER A 68 -6.62 3.50 -7.77
C SER A 68 -7.95 4.25 -7.71
N ARG A 69 -8.15 5.26 -8.58
CA ARG A 69 -9.24 6.25 -8.48
C ARG A 69 -9.26 7.00 -7.15
N LYS A 70 -8.10 7.14 -6.50
CA LYS A 70 -7.94 7.88 -5.24
C LYS A 70 -6.93 9.01 -5.45
N SER A 71 -7.27 10.18 -4.89
CA SER A 71 -6.41 11.37 -4.84
C SER A 71 -5.47 11.39 -3.63
N HIS A 72 -5.63 10.42 -2.72
CA HIS A 72 -4.79 10.23 -1.54
C HIS A 72 -4.23 8.81 -1.52
N GLY A 73 -3.22 8.60 -0.68
CA GLY A 73 -2.50 7.34 -0.58
C GLY A 73 -1.83 7.17 0.78
N GLN A 74 -1.19 6.03 0.98
CA GLN A 74 -0.37 5.78 2.16
C GLN A 74 0.99 5.22 1.76
N ILE A 75 2.04 5.91 2.18
CA ILE A 75 3.40 5.38 2.19
C ILE A 75 3.57 4.65 3.51
N LYS A 76 3.94 3.37 3.45
CA LYS A 76 4.18 2.55 4.64
C LYS A 76 5.63 2.09 4.64
N SER A 77 6.28 2.21 5.79
CA SER A 77 7.60 1.65 5.99
C SER A 77 7.57 0.12 5.79
N PRO A 78 8.71 -0.48 5.39
CA PRO A 78 8.90 -1.93 5.46
C PRO A 78 8.63 -2.45 6.88
N SER A 79 8.10 -3.66 6.99
CA SER A 79 7.64 -4.25 8.26
C SER A 79 8.74 -4.93 9.08
N VAL A 80 9.92 -5.16 8.51
CA VAL A 80 11.01 -5.92 9.17
C VAL A 80 12.31 -5.11 9.16
N GLU A 81 12.86 -4.89 7.97
CA GLU A 81 14.06 -4.09 7.76
C GLU A 81 13.83 -3.18 6.55
N GLY A 82 14.25 -1.92 6.70
CA GLY A 82 14.25 -0.94 5.64
C GLY A 82 15.58 -0.19 5.66
N PRO A 83 15.95 0.50 4.57
CA PRO A 83 17.16 1.29 4.57
C PRO A 83 17.05 2.42 5.59
N ALA A 84 18.20 2.83 6.15
CA ALA A 84 18.28 3.91 7.14
C ALA A 84 17.66 5.22 6.65
N PHE A 85 17.67 5.43 5.32
CA PHE A 85 17.10 6.60 4.66
C PHE A 85 16.29 6.17 3.44
N CYS A 86 15.16 6.85 3.21
CA CYS A 86 14.34 6.70 2.02
C CYS A 86 13.95 8.04 1.44
N TRP A 87 13.97 8.14 0.12
CA TRP A 87 13.56 9.32 -0.61
C TRP A 87 12.28 9.02 -1.40
N TYR A 88 11.36 9.99 -1.40
CA TYR A 88 10.11 9.93 -2.13
C TYR A 88 9.98 11.19 -2.97
N ARG A 89 9.82 11.02 -4.28
CA ARG A 89 9.53 12.13 -5.19
C ARG A 89 8.02 12.22 -5.39
N LEU A 90 7.40 13.28 -4.89
CA LEU A 90 5.96 13.50 -5.00
C LEU A 90 5.70 14.42 -6.20
N LEU A 91 5.02 13.90 -7.23
CA LEU A 91 4.73 14.63 -8.47
C LEU A 91 3.22 14.94 -8.54
N PRO A 92 2.80 16.16 -8.16
CA PRO A 92 1.43 16.62 -8.39
C PRO A 92 1.17 16.86 -9.88
N ASP A 93 -0.10 16.86 -10.27
CA ASP A 93 -0.54 17.29 -11.61
C ASP A 93 -0.79 18.81 -11.62
N SER A 94 -1.04 19.38 -12.80
CA SER A 94 -1.31 20.82 -12.97
C SER A 94 -2.45 21.28 -12.04
N GLY A 95 -2.21 22.34 -11.27
CA GLY A 95 -3.17 22.89 -10.32
C GLY A 95 -3.33 22.09 -9.01
N GLN A 96 -2.57 21.02 -8.80
CA GLN A 96 -2.58 20.26 -7.56
C GLN A 96 -1.45 20.69 -6.61
N ARG A 97 -1.68 20.46 -5.31
CA ARG A 97 -0.65 20.59 -4.26
C ARG A 97 -0.42 19.25 -3.59
N VAL A 98 0.77 19.06 -3.06
CA VAL A 98 1.10 17.89 -2.24
C VAL A 98 0.79 18.21 -0.79
N GLU A 99 -0.01 17.36 -0.15
CA GLU A 99 -0.27 17.40 1.30
C GLU A 99 0.28 16.12 1.94
N ILE A 100 1.09 16.27 2.99
CA ILE A 100 1.70 15.16 3.71
C ILE A 100 1.21 15.19 5.14
N GLN A 101 0.60 14.08 5.57
CA GLN A 101 0.22 13.87 6.96
C GLN A 101 1.05 12.70 7.51
N ILE A 102 1.82 12.97 8.56
CA ILE A 102 2.69 11.98 9.18
C ILE A 102 1.98 11.45 10.43
N TYR A 103 1.51 10.22 10.35
CA TYR A 103 0.92 9.51 11.49
C TYR A 103 1.96 8.58 12.10
N ARG A 104 2.29 8.81 13.37
CA ARG A 104 3.09 7.86 14.15
C ARG A 104 2.16 6.82 14.74
N LEU A 105 2.23 5.59 14.24
CA LEU A 105 1.63 4.44 14.92
C LEU A 105 2.51 4.11 16.13
N VAL A 106 2.11 4.59 17.30
CA VAL A 106 2.71 4.15 18.57
C VAL A 106 2.06 2.81 18.90
N SER A 107 2.86 1.74 18.98
CA SER A 107 2.37 0.48 19.52
C SER A 107 2.02 0.70 21.00
N VAL A 108 0.73 0.80 21.29
CA VAL A 108 0.19 0.91 22.67
C VAL A 108 -0.17 -0.46 23.27
N GLY A 109 0.32 -1.56 22.67
CA GLY A 109 -0.02 -2.93 23.08
C GLY A 109 -1.19 -3.53 22.30
N ARG A 110 -1.50 -4.81 22.59
CA ARG A 110 -2.59 -5.56 21.92
C ARG A 110 -3.94 -4.96 22.32
N PHE A 111 -4.70 -4.44 21.36
CA PHE A 111 -6.12 -4.12 21.54
C PHE A 111 -6.91 -5.43 21.56
N ASN A 112 -7.32 -5.88 22.74
CA ASN A 112 -8.32 -6.94 22.93
C ASN A 112 -9.69 -6.26 23.02
N GLY A 113 -10.36 -6.10 21.88
CA GLY A 113 -11.75 -5.66 21.80
C GLY A 113 -12.57 -6.67 21.01
#